data_AF-A0A3R7ELW5-F1
#
_entry.id   AF-A0A3R7ELW5-F1
#
_cell.length_a   1.000
_cell.length_b   1.000
_cell.length_c   1.000
_cell.angle_alpha   90.00
_cell.angle_beta   90.00
_cell.angle_gamma   90.00
#
_symmetry.space_group_name_H-M   'P 1'
#
loop_
_entity.id
_entity.type
_entity.pdbx_description
1 polymer ?
#
loop_
_entity_poly.entity_id
_entity_poly.type
_entity_poly.pdbx_seq_one_letter_code
_entity_poly.pdbx_strand_id
1 'polypeptide(L)'
;MSFSSGFGDGFDSSVDPLEQRFNDSVERRGEDVRIVRLIQTGVDDYNNPVYSETTTIAKAFVSLRGFEKEVPPGALKLARAKFLVKRGTEVGEAGYEIEYLGARYRVVAIDYRRSHLAITAERKVE
;
A
#
# COMPACT_ATOMS: atom_id res chain seq x y z
N MET A 1 0.19 56.15 -15.77
CA MET A 1 0.27 54.69 -16.00
C MET A 1 0.63 54.07 -14.66
N SER A 2 -0.33 53.41 -14.01
CA SER A 2 -0.13 52.77 -12.71
C SER A 2 0.00 51.28 -12.95
N PHE A 3 1.18 50.72 -12.69
CA PHE A 3 1.40 49.28 -12.78
C PHE A 3 0.88 48.64 -11.49
N SER A 4 -0.23 47.91 -11.60
CA SER A 4 -0.70 46.99 -10.57
C SER A 4 0.23 45.77 -10.56
N SER A 5 1.17 45.73 -9.63
CA SER A 5 1.97 44.55 -9.35
C SER A 5 1.09 43.51 -8.64
N GLY A 6 0.31 42.77 -9.42
CA GLY A 6 -0.35 41.56 -8.95
C GLY A 6 0.70 40.50 -8.68
N PHE A 7 1.18 40.40 -7.44
CA PHE A 7 1.84 39.19 -6.96
C PHE A 7 0.74 38.15 -6.74
N GLY A 8 0.69 37.18 -7.65
CA GLY A 8 -0.36 36.18 -7.75
C GLY A 8 -0.55 35.37 -6.47
N ASP A 9 -1.82 35.19 -6.13
CA ASP A 9 -2.34 33.99 -5.46
C ASP A 9 -1.74 32.74 -6.11
N GLY A 10 -1.22 31.81 -5.30
CA GLY A 10 -0.87 30.47 -5.80
C GLY A 10 0.22 29.71 -5.06
N PHE A 11 0.28 29.74 -3.72
CA PHE A 11 0.90 28.64 -2.96
C PHE A 11 -0.20 27.73 -2.42
N ASP A 12 -1.03 27.21 -3.32
CA ASP A 12 -2.14 26.34 -2.96
C ASP A 12 -1.62 24.91 -2.79
N SER A 13 -1.66 24.39 -1.56
CA SER A 13 -1.31 23.02 -1.15
C SER A 13 0.09 22.51 -1.57
N SER A 14 1.16 23.06 -1.01
CA SER A 14 2.50 22.48 -1.21
C SER A 14 2.58 21.09 -0.56
N VAL A 15 2.43 20.03 -1.37
CA VAL A 15 2.85 18.67 -1.01
C VAL A 15 4.26 18.76 -0.42
N ASP A 16 4.51 18.09 0.71
CA ASP A 16 5.79 18.16 1.39
C ASP A 16 6.93 17.84 0.39
N PRO A 17 8.02 18.64 0.32
CA PRO A 17 9.09 18.40 -0.65
C PRO A 17 9.69 16.99 -0.56
N LEU A 18 9.68 16.36 0.62
CA LEU A 18 10.12 14.98 0.80
C LEU A 18 9.13 13.97 0.22
N GLU A 19 7.83 14.23 0.37
CA GLU A 19 6.77 13.43 -0.26
C GLU A 19 6.86 13.52 -1.77
N GLN A 20 7.04 14.72 -2.33
CA GLN A 20 7.18 14.91 -3.77
C GLN A 20 8.39 14.14 -4.33
N ARG A 21 9.55 14.22 -3.67
CA ARG A 21 10.76 13.48 -4.07
C ARG A 21 10.55 11.97 -4.02
N PHE A 22 9.83 11.47 -3.02
CA PHE A 22 9.49 10.05 -2.93
C PHE A 22 8.53 9.66 -4.07
N ASN A 23 7.48 10.44 -4.29
CA ASN A 23 6.49 10.22 -5.35
C ASN A 23 7.17 10.16 -6.73
N ASP A 24 8.07 11.09 -7.04
CA ASP A 24 8.82 11.09 -8.30
C ASP A 24 9.73 9.85 -8.42
N SER A 25 10.32 9.42 -7.31
CA SER A 25 11.22 8.26 -7.28
C SER A 25 10.47 6.95 -7.49
N VAL A 26 9.35 6.76 -6.79
CA VAL A 26 8.54 5.54 -6.90
C VAL A 26 7.84 5.46 -8.26
N GLU A 27 7.48 6.58 -8.87
CA GLU A 27 6.94 6.58 -10.24
C GLU A 27 7.95 6.11 -11.28
N ARG A 28 9.22 6.53 -11.14
CA ARG A 28 10.26 6.20 -12.10
C ARG A 28 10.88 4.82 -11.91
N ARG A 29 10.97 4.35 -10.66
CA ARG A 29 11.75 3.16 -10.30
C ARG A 29 10.98 2.11 -9.50
N GLY A 30 9.76 2.44 -9.06
CA GLY A 30 8.92 1.51 -8.32
C GLY A 30 8.33 0.43 -9.23
N GLU A 31 7.99 -0.69 -8.61
CA GLU A 31 7.36 -1.83 -9.25
C GLU A 31 5.85 -1.75 -9.11
N ASP A 32 5.13 -2.30 -10.09
CA ASP A 32 3.68 -2.35 -10.03
C ASP A 32 3.22 -3.43 -9.05
N VAL A 33 2.41 -3.02 -8.08
CA VAL A 33 1.73 -3.89 -7.12
C VAL A 33 0.22 -3.73 -7.26
N ARG A 34 -0.52 -4.80 -7.00
CA ARG A 34 -1.98 -4.79 -7.01
C ARG A 34 -2.49 -4.73 -5.58
N ILE A 35 -3.15 -3.65 -5.22
CA ILE A 35 -3.85 -3.51 -3.96
C ILE A 35 -5.27 -4.05 -4.17
N VAL A 36 -5.58 -5.13 -3.45
CA VAL A 36 -6.87 -5.81 -3.50
C VAL A 36 -7.65 -5.43 -2.26
N ARG A 37 -8.89 -4.96 -2.44
CA ARG A 37 -9.83 -4.66 -1.37
C ARG A 37 -11.00 -5.64 -1.43
N LEU A 38 -11.20 -6.39 -0.36
CA LEU A 38 -12.36 -7.25 -0.13
C LEU A 38 -13.46 -6.42 0.54
N ILE A 39 -14.60 -6.28 -0.14
CA ILE A 39 -15.78 -5.60 0.37
C ILE A 39 -16.87 -6.64 0.56
N GLN A 40 -17.39 -6.78 1.78
CA GLN A 40 -18.56 -7.63 2.01
C GLN A 40 -19.78 -6.98 1.36
N THR A 41 -20.36 -7.64 0.36
CA THR A 41 -21.51 -7.13 -0.41
C THR A 41 -22.84 -7.66 0.07
N GLY A 42 -22.85 -8.70 0.90
CA GLY A 42 -24.07 -9.26 1.46
C GLY A 42 -23.85 -10.60 2.15
N VAL A 43 -24.91 -11.39 2.20
CA VAL A 43 -24.90 -12.79 2.62
C VAL A 43 -25.60 -13.64 1.56
N ASP A 44 -25.18 -14.90 1.41
CA ASP A 44 -25.85 -15.86 0.54
C ASP A 44 -27.11 -16.45 1.19
N ASP A 45 -27.80 -17.35 0.47
CA ASP A 45 -29.01 -18.03 0.95
C ASP A 45 -28.79 -18.91 2.20
N TYR A 46 -27.53 -19.19 2.54
CA TYR A 46 -27.10 -19.93 3.72
C TYR A 46 -26.53 -19.03 4.83
N ASN A 47 -26.71 -17.71 4.69
CA ASN A 47 -26.23 -16.69 5.62
C ASN A 47 -24.69 -16.60 5.73
N ASN A 48 -23.95 -17.07 4.73
CA ASN A 48 -22.50 -16.88 4.63
C ASN A 48 -22.19 -15.51 4.04
N PRO A 49 -21.16 -14.80 4.53
CA PRO A 49 -20.77 -13.51 3.97
C PRO A 49 -20.26 -13.66 2.53
N VAL A 50 -20.79 -12.84 1.63
CA VAL A 50 -20.34 -12.74 0.24
C VAL A 50 -19.45 -11.51 0.11
N TYR A 51 -18.28 -11.69 -0.52
CA TYR A 51 -17.30 -10.64 -0.74
C TYR A 51 -17.14 -10.34 -2.23
N SER A 52 -16.92 -9.07 -2.55
CA SER A 52 -16.48 -8.59 -3.85
C SER A 52 -15.03 -8.07 -3.75
N GLU A 53 -14.26 -8.24 -4.81
CA GLU A 53 -12.87 -7.78 -4.90
C GLU A 53 -12.77 -6.56 -5.81
N THR A 54 -12.19 -5.48 -5.29
CA THR A 54 -11.75 -4.33 -6.09
C THR A 54 -10.23 -4.31 -6.13
N THR A 55 -9.66 -4.20 -7.33
CA THR A 55 -8.20 -4.16 -7.52
C THR A 55 -7.75 -2.81 -8.05
N THR A 56 -6.74 -2.22 -7.41
CA THR A 56 -6.08 -0.99 -7.84
C THR A 56 -4.60 -1.24 -8.04
N ILE A 57 -4.03 -0.73 -9.14
CA ILE A 57 -2.58 -0.82 -9.39
C ILE A 57 -1.91 0.41 -8.78
N ALA A 58 -0.86 0.19 -8.00
CA ALA A 58 -0.02 1.24 -7.44
C ALA A 58 1.46 0.91 -7.68
N LYS A 59 2.31 1.94 -7.73
CA LYS A 59 3.77 1.75 -7.74
C LYS A 59 4.32 1.71 -6.31
N ALA A 60 5.21 0.77 -6.05
CA ALA A 60 5.83 0.57 -4.74
C ALA A 60 7.32 0.23 -4.86
N PHE A 61 8.12 0.60 -3.86
CA PHE A 61 9.39 -0.09 -3.61
C PHE A 61 9.12 -1.31 -2.75
N VAL A 62 9.58 -2.48 -3.20
CA VAL A 62 9.29 -3.76 -2.55
C VAL A 62 10.56 -4.32 -1.91
N SER A 63 10.44 -4.77 -0.67
CA SER A 63 11.47 -5.51 0.04
C SER A 63 10.89 -6.82 0.54
N LEU A 64 11.27 -7.93 -0.09
CA LEU A 64 10.94 -9.27 0.39
C LEU A 64 11.95 -9.64 1.48
N ARG A 65 11.51 -9.83 2.72
CA ARG A 65 12.37 -10.41 3.76
C ARG A 65 12.11 -11.91 3.82
N GLY A 66 13.15 -12.68 3.53
CA GLY A 66 13.16 -14.12 3.80
C GLY A 66 13.10 -14.39 5.31
N PHE A 67 12.85 -15.65 5.67
CA PHE A 67 12.72 -16.13 7.05
C PHE A 67 13.98 -15.82 7.88
N GLU A 68 13.91 -14.83 8.77
CA GLU A 68 14.96 -14.56 9.78
C GLU A 68 14.70 -15.23 11.13
N LYS A 69 13.51 -15.83 11.33
CA LYS A 69 13.12 -16.38 12.64
C LYS A 69 13.00 -17.90 12.56
N GLU A 70 13.76 -18.60 13.41
CA GLU A 70 13.57 -20.02 13.68
C GLU A 70 12.09 -20.28 13.97
N VAL A 71 11.48 -21.10 13.13
CA VAL A 71 10.06 -21.43 13.23
C VAL A 71 9.94 -22.62 14.18
N PRO A 72 9.28 -22.47 15.34
CA PRO A 72 9.09 -23.60 16.27
C PRO A 72 8.34 -24.75 15.59
N PRO A 73 8.52 -26.00 16.05
CA PRO A 73 7.73 -27.12 15.56
C PRO A 73 6.22 -26.83 15.71
N GLY A 74 5.47 -26.92 14.61
CA GLY A 74 4.03 -26.62 14.58
C GLY A 74 3.66 -25.17 14.24
N ALA A 75 4.62 -24.25 14.12
CA ALA A 75 4.35 -22.89 13.65
C ALA A 75 4.35 -22.82 12.11
N LEU A 76 3.41 -22.05 11.56
CA LEU A 76 3.33 -21.82 10.11
C LEU A 76 4.49 -20.95 9.65
N LYS A 77 5.08 -21.33 8.52
CA LYS A 77 6.07 -20.49 7.83
C LYS A 77 5.35 -19.27 7.23
N LEU A 78 5.64 -18.09 7.75
CA LEU A 78 5.18 -16.81 7.20
C LEU A 78 6.29 -16.11 6.41
N ALA A 79 6.03 -15.77 5.15
CA ALA A 79 6.88 -14.84 4.40
C ALA A 79 6.37 -13.41 4.59
N ARG A 80 7.29 -12.48 4.85
CA ARG A 80 6.98 -11.08 5.11
C ARG A 80 7.53 -10.20 3.99
N ALA A 81 6.70 -9.29 3.51
CA ALA A 81 7.07 -8.29 2.51
C ALA A 81 6.81 -6.88 3.07
N LYS A 82 7.66 -5.94 2.68
CA LYS A 82 7.48 -4.52 2.95
C LYS A 82 7.27 -3.77 1.63
N PHE A 83 6.21 -2.98 1.58
CA PHE A 83 5.84 -2.16 0.42
C PHE A 83 5.88 -0.70 0.82
N LEU A 84 6.69 0.10 0.12
CA LEU A 84 6.74 1.55 0.31
C LEU A 84 5.96 2.20 -0.83
N VAL A 85 4.80 2.77 -0.51
CA VAL A 85 3.87 3.39 -1.49
C VAL A 85 3.69 4.87 -1.23
N LYS A 86 3.10 5.59 -2.19
CA LYS A 86 2.76 7.00 -2.05
C LYS A 86 1.85 7.22 -0.84
N ARG A 87 1.93 8.40 -0.23
CA ARG A 87 1.17 8.73 0.98
C ARG A 87 -0.35 8.70 0.78
N GLY A 88 -0.81 9.11 -0.40
CA GLY A 88 -2.23 9.13 -0.78
C GLY A 88 -2.79 7.81 -1.30
N THR A 89 -2.03 6.71 -1.25
CA THR A 89 -2.52 5.40 -1.70
C THR A 89 -3.61 4.88 -0.75
N GLU A 90 -4.78 4.53 -1.30
CA GLU A 90 -5.88 3.94 -0.51
C GLU A 90 -5.55 2.49 -0.14
N VAL A 91 -5.23 2.25 1.12
CA VAL A 91 -4.94 0.93 1.68
C VAL A 91 -5.26 0.91 3.18
N GLY A 92 -5.76 -0.21 3.67
CA GLY A 92 -6.05 -0.46 5.08
C GLY A 92 -5.45 -1.78 5.58
N GLU A 93 -5.61 -2.08 6.86
CA GLU A 93 -5.17 -3.36 7.44
C GLU A 93 -6.25 -4.45 7.30
N ALA A 94 -7.51 -4.09 7.54
CA ALA A 94 -8.64 -5.01 7.45
C ALA A 94 -9.23 -5.03 6.03
N GLY A 95 -9.39 -6.23 5.46
CA GLY A 95 -10.00 -6.41 4.14
C GLY A 95 -9.12 -5.97 2.96
N TYR A 96 -7.84 -5.67 3.20
CA TYR A 96 -6.89 -5.35 2.14
C TYR A 96 -5.78 -6.39 2.04
N GLU A 97 -5.41 -6.69 0.80
CA GLU A 97 -4.30 -7.55 0.44
C GLU A 97 -3.45 -6.85 -0.63
N ILE A 98 -2.18 -7.25 -0.73
CA ILE A 98 -1.27 -6.80 -1.78
C ILE A 98 -0.83 -8.02 -2.57
N GLU A 99 -1.13 -8.03 -3.86
CA GLU A 99 -0.63 -9.02 -4.79
C GLU A 99 0.63 -8.51 -5.49
N TYR A 100 1.68 -9.31 -5.42
CA TYR A 100 2.98 -9.02 -6.02
C TYR A 100 3.66 -10.33 -6.47
N LEU A 101 4.14 -10.36 -7.71
CA LEU A 101 4.73 -11.55 -8.37
C LEU A 101 3.84 -12.81 -8.28
N GLY A 102 2.52 -12.63 -8.40
CA GLY A 102 1.55 -13.74 -8.35
C GLY A 102 1.28 -14.30 -6.95
N ALA A 103 1.82 -13.68 -5.90
CA ALA A 103 1.53 -14.04 -4.51
C ALA A 103 0.70 -12.94 -3.83
N ARG A 104 -0.33 -13.34 -3.07
CA ARG A 104 -1.14 -12.45 -2.23
C ARG A 104 -0.58 -12.38 -0.81
N TYR A 105 -0.39 -11.16 -0.31
CA TYR A 105 0.07 -10.86 1.03
C TYR A 105 -1.02 -10.09 1.77
N ARG A 106 -1.41 -10.57 2.96
CA ARG A 106 -2.36 -9.88 3.82
C ARG A 106 -1.67 -8.73 4.53
N VAL A 107 -2.26 -7.53 4.51
CA VAL A 107 -1.72 -6.37 5.23
C VAL A 107 -1.81 -6.62 6.75
N VAL A 108 -0.71 -6.40 7.46
CA VAL A 108 -0.63 -6.60 8.92
C VAL A 108 -0.24 -5.33 9.68
N ALA A 109 0.38 -4.36 9.02
CA ALA A 109 0.69 -3.07 9.62
C ALA A 109 0.84 -1.97 8.56
N ILE A 110 0.38 -0.76 8.85
CA ILE A 110 0.62 0.43 8.04
C ILE A 110 1.32 1.51 8.88
N ASP A 111 2.58 1.79 8.55
CA ASP A 111 3.34 2.88 9.14
C ASP A 111 3.23 4.15 8.28
N TYR A 112 2.59 5.18 8.82
CA TYR A 112 2.51 6.50 8.18
C TYR A 112 3.82 7.26 8.37
N ARG A 113 4.58 7.46 7.29
CA ARG A 113 5.78 8.29 7.29
C ARG A 113 5.49 9.63 6.62
N ARG A 114 6.36 10.61 6.88
CA ARG A 114 6.23 11.97 6.32
C ARG A 114 6.16 11.97 4.78
N SER A 115 6.91 11.08 4.12
CA SER A 115 7.01 11.04 2.66
C SER A 115 6.26 9.89 1.98
N HIS A 116 5.87 8.84 2.72
CA HIS A 116 5.33 7.60 2.13
C HIS A 116 4.54 6.80 3.17
N LEU A 117 3.81 5.78 2.72
CA LEU A 117 3.30 4.72 3.59
C LEU A 117 4.23 3.53 3.52
N ALA A 118 4.58 2.97 4.67
CA ALA A 118 5.31 1.72 4.77
C ALA A 118 4.35 0.62 5.22
N ILE A 119 3.99 -0.25 4.30
CA ILE A 119 3.04 -1.34 4.53
C ILE A 119 3.83 -2.62 4.77
N THR A 120 3.53 -3.29 5.89
CA THR A 120 4.01 -4.65 6.15
C THR A 120 2.88 -5.61 5.84
N ALA A 121 3.17 -6.63 5.03
CA ALA A 121 2.20 -7.65 4.68
C ALA A 121 2.84 -9.05 4.74
N GLU A 122 2.02 -10.06 5.02
CA GLU A 122 2.44 -11.42 5.27
C GLU A 122 1.64 -12.42 4.44
N ARG A 123 2.30 -13.51 4.05
CA ARG A 123 1.64 -14.66 3.45
C ARG A 123 2.05 -15.94 4.15
N LYS A 124 1.13 -16.89 4.21
CA LYS A 124 1.45 -18.27 4.58
C LYS A 124 2.25 -18.91 3.44
N VAL A 125 3.27 -19.67 3.81
CA VAL A 125 4.09 -20.46 2.90
C VAL A 125 3.99 -21.90 3.35
N GLU A 126 3.67 -22.80 2.42
CA GLU A 126 3.63 -24.24 2.65
C GLU A 126 5.04 -24.83 2.69
#